data_AF-A0A9X6SVE7-F1
#
_entry.id   AF-A0A9X6SVE7-F1
#
_cell.length_a   1.000
_cell.length_b   1.000
_cell.length_c   1.000
_cell.angle_alpha   90.00
_cell.angle_beta   90.00
_cell.angle_gamma   90.00
#
_symmetry.space_group_name_H-M   'P 1'
#
loop_
_entity.id
_entity.type
_entity.pdbx_description
1 polymer ?
#
loop_
_entity_poly.entity_id
_entity_poly.type
_entity_poly.pdbx_seq_one_letter_code
_entity_poly.pdbx_strand_id
1 'polypeptide(L)'
;MSKSEETLSSIMEASYRLFATYGIVKTTYTMIGEEVGIAKPSIYYYFKSKDALIECIFTELCKAMQFSSYFHTEEFTKSNFIEKCIAIGLKIIDEQRNDPYFNRVLQEYVLLSSRNKMYKDRLLTVQTEYLHGFEVLLIKANELQLIENKNLVSKAHMLALVLDNIGNFMMIDAKIDYKQIWIEAVNNIFERRG
;
A
#
# COMPACT_ATOMS: atom_id res chain seq x y z
N MET A 1 -17.16 4.03 19.04
CA MET A 1 -17.80 3.54 17.80
C MET A 1 -19.15 2.98 18.17
N SER A 2 -20.13 3.01 17.26
CA SER A 2 -21.40 2.31 17.46
C SER A 2 -21.23 0.80 17.25
N LYS A 3 -22.11 0.00 17.85
CA LYS A 3 -22.14 -1.47 17.64
C LYS A 3 -22.24 -1.84 16.14
N SER A 4 -22.91 -1.01 15.35
CA SER A 4 -23.03 -1.19 13.90
C SER A 4 -21.69 -0.97 13.19
N GLU A 5 -20.91 0.03 13.60
CA GLU A 5 -19.58 0.32 13.04
C GLU A 5 -18.57 -0.77 13.41
N GLU A 6 -18.61 -1.27 14.65
CA GLU A 6 -17.76 -2.38 15.09
C GLU A 6 -18.04 -3.67 14.31
N THR A 7 -19.33 -3.96 14.05
CA THR A 7 -19.73 -5.11 13.24
C THR A 7 -19.27 -4.96 11.79
N LEU A 8 -19.42 -3.76 11.20
CA LEU A 8 -18.92 -3.47 9.86
C LEU A 8 -17.40 -3.68 9.77
N SER A 9 -16.64 -3.16 10.73
CA SER A 9 -15.18 -3.35 10.79
C SER A 9 -14.82 -4.83 10.87
N SER A 10 -15.52 -5.60 11.72
CA SER A 10 -15.28 -7.03 11.88
C SER A 10 -15.56 -7.81 10.58
N ILE A 11 -16.63 -7.45 9.86
CA ILE A 11 -16.94 -8.01 8.53
C ILE A 11 -15.82 -7.71 7.54
N MET A 12 -15.33 -6.47 7.50
CA MET A 12 -14.26 -6.05 6.60
C MET A 12 -12.96 -6.80 6.89
N GLU A 13 -12.56 -6.89 8.17
CA GLU A 13 -11.34 -7.56 8.61
C GLU A 13 -11.38 -9.08 8.36
N ALA A 14 -12.50 -9.73 8.69
CA ALA A 14 -12.72 -11.15 8.40
C ALA A 14 -12.65 -11.41 6.89
N SER A 15 -13.32 -10.58 6.09
CA SER A 15 -13.31 -10.71 4.63
C SER A 15 -11.91 -10.54 4.04
N TYR A 16 -11.15 -9.57 4.53
CA TYR A 16 -9.75 -9.34 4.15
C TYR A 16 -8.87 -10.57 4.42
N ARG A 17 -8.94 -11.15 5.63
CA ARG A 17 -8.22 -12.38 5.98
C ARG A 17 -8.65 -13.57 5.13
N LEU A 18 -9.95 -13.73 4.90
CA LEU A 18 -10.48 -14.82 4.09
C LEU A 18 -10.08 -14.69 2.62
N PHE A 19 -10.03 -13.47 2.06
CA PHE A 19 -9.49 -13.23 0.73
C PHE A 19 -8.03 -13.64 0.63
N ALA A 20 -7.21 -13.30 1.63
CA ALA A 20 -5.80 -13.71 1.67
C ALA A 20 -5.59 -15.23 1.78
N THR A 21 -6.56 -15.93 2.38
CA THR A 21 -6.46 -17.37 2.70
C THR A 21 -7.07 -18.25 1.61
N TYR A 22 -8.24 -17.87 1.10
CA TYR A 22 -9.04 -18.68 0.18
C TYR A 22 -9.18 -18.06 -1.21
N GLY A 23 -8.75 -16.81 -1.38
CA GLY A 23 -9.00 -16.01 -2.58
C GLY A 23 -10.38 -15.35 -2.57
N ILE A 24 -10.51 -14.30 -3.39
CA ILE A 24 -11.75 -13.50 -3.46
C ILE A 24 -12.89 -14.37 -3.98
N VAL A 25 -12.65 -15.21 -4.99
CA VAL A 25 -13.70 -16.01 -5.63
C VAL A 25 -14.32 -17.03 -4.68
N LYS A 26 -13.50 -17.72 -3.87
CA LYS A 26 -13.98 -18.82 -3.00
C LYS A 26 -14.59 -18.33 -1.68
N THR A 27 -14.24 -17.13 -1.23
CA THR A 27 -14.77 -16.58 0.03
C THR A 27 -16.28 -16.34 -0.05
N THR A 28 -17.07 -16.82 0.92
CA THR A 28 -18.53 -16.66 0.93
C THR A 28 -19.01 -15.87 2.14
N TYR A 29 -20.21 -15.29 2.07
CA TYR A 29 -20.84 -14.67 3.25
C TYR A 29 -21.07 -15.65 4.41
N THR A 30 -21.21 -16.95 4.13
CA THR A 30 -21.28 -17.95 5.19
C THR A 30 -19.96 -18.00 5.97
N MET A 31 -18.83 -18.10 5.26
CA MET A 31 -17.50 -18.11 5.89
C MET A 31 -17.22 -16.83 6.68
N ILE A 32 -17.60 -15.66 6.12
CA ILE A 32 -17.46 -14.37 6.80
C ILE A 32 -18.33 -14.32 8.06
N GLY A 33 -19.56 -14.80 7.99
CA GLY A 33 -20.47 -14.84 9.14
C GLY A 33 -19.95 -15.73 10.26
N GLU A 34 -19.42 -16.90 9.90
CA GLU A 34 -18.78 -17.83 10.84
C GLU A 34 -17.56 -17.22 11.52
N GLU A 35 -16.66 -16.58 10.75
CA GLU A 35 -15.46 -15.90 11.27
C GLU A 35 -15.80 -14.73 12.21
N VAL A 36 -16.87 -13.99 11.93
CA VAL A 36 -17.31 -12.83 12.75
C VAL A 36 -18.21 -13.25 13.91
N GLY A 37 -18.83 -14.44 13.86
CA GLY A 37 -19.84 -14.88 14.82
C GLY A 37 -21.23 -14.27 14.61
N ILE A 38 -21.61 -13.97 13.35
CA ILE A 38 -22.91 -13.43 12.97
C ILE A 38 -23.61 -14.28 11.90
N ALA A 39 -24.93 -14.18 11.82
CA ALA A 39 -25.69 -14.89 10.79
C ALA A 39 -25.47 -14.26 9.41
N LYS A 40 -25.41 -15.08 8.35
CA LYS A 40 -25.29 -14.61 6.95
C LYS A 40 -26.28 -13.47 6.58
N PRO A 41 -27.57 -13.50 6.97
CA PRO A 41 -28.48 -12.38 6.72
C PRO A 41 -28.01 -11.04 7.29
N SER A 42 -27.26 -11.03 8.40
CA SER A 42 -26.70 -9.82 9.01
C SER A 42 -25.67 -9.15 8.11
N ILE A 43 -24.95 -9.89 7.25
CA ILE A 43 -23.99 -9.31 6.31
C ILE A 43 -24.70 -8.53 5.20
N TYR A 44 -25.88 -9.00 4.74
CA TYR A 44 -26.68 -8.31 3.72
C TYR A 44 -27.23 -6.95 4.18
N TYR A 45 -27.26 -6.71 5.50
CA TYR A 45 -27.54 -5.38 6.05
C TYR A 45 -26.46 -4.37 5.64
N TYR A 46 -25.19 -4.78 5.67
CA TYR A 46 -24.03 -3.93 5.36
C TYR A 46 -23.67 -3.95 3.87
N PHE A 47 -23.67 -5.12 3.23
CA PHE A 47 -23.24 -5.30 1.85
C PHE A 47 -24.30 -6.02 1.02
N LYS A 48 -24.95 -5.26 0.12
CA LYS A 48 -26.02 -5.77 -0.76
C LYS A 48 -25.55 -6.88 -1.69
N SER A 49 -24.28 -6.88 -2.08
CA SER A 49 -23.66 -7.90 -2.92
C SER A 49 -22.21 -8.14 -2.49
N LYS A 50 -21.70 -9.33 -2.84
CA LYS A 50 -20.29 -9.68 -2.62
C LYS A 50 -19.37 -8.72 -3.38
N ASP A 51 -19.77 -8.26 -4.57
CA ASP A 51 -19.02 -7.27 -5.33
C ASP A 51 -18.89 -5.94 -4.57
N ALA A 52 -19.95 -5.46 -3.89
CA ALA A 52 -19.87 -4.26 -3.08
C ALA A 52 -18.87 -4.39 -1.91
N LEU A 53 -18.80 -5.58 -1.28
CA LEU A 53 -17.80 -5.87 -0.26
C LEU A 53 -16.37 -5.89 -0.84
N ILE A 54 -16.19 -6.56 -1.99
CA ILE A 54 -14.90 -6.63 -2.69
C ILE A 54 -14.43 -5.22 -3.08
N GLU A 55 -15.31 -4.38 -3.61
CA GLU A 55 -14.99 -3.00 -3.99
C GLU A 55 -14.68 -2.12 -2.78
N CYS A 56 -15.38 -2.34 -1.66
CA CYS A 56 -15.12 -1.61 -0.42
C CYS A 56 -13.72 -1.92 0.12
N ILE A 57 -13.36 -3.20 0.23
CA ILE A 57 -12.01 -3.63 0.67
C ILE A 57 -10.94 -3.11 -0.28
N PHE A 58 -11.18 -3.19 -1.59
CA PHE A 58 -10.25 -2.65 -2.58
C PHE A 58 -10.04 -1.14 -2.42
N THR A 59 -11.08 -0.42 -2.03
CA THR A 59 -11.01 1.02 -1.79
C THR A 59 -10.13 1.37 -0.61
N GLU A 60 -10.23 0.63 0.48
CA GLU A 60 -9.34 0.81 1.62
C GLU A 60 -7.89 0.44 1.27
N LEU A 61 -7.66 -0.61 0.48
CA LEU A 61 -6.33 -0.96 -0.02
C LEU A 61 -5.74 0.14 -0.90
N CYS A 62 -6.51 0.67 -1.87
CA CYS A 62 -6.04 1.77 -2.71
C CYS A 62 -5.61 2.97 -1.86
N LYS A 63 -6.41 3.37 -0.87
CA LYS A 63 -6.07 4.47 0.06
C LYS A 63 -4.79 4.18 0.84
N ALA A 64 -4.65 2.96 1.37
CA ALA A 64 -3.46 2.56 2.11
C ALA A 64 -2.18 2.59 1.26
N MET A 65 -2.29 2.43 -0.06
CA MET A 65 -1.17 2.48 -1.01
C MET A 65 -0.85 3.89 -1.53
N GLN A 66 -1.68 4.89 -1.27
CA GLN A 66 -1.42 6.25 -1.74
C GLN A 66 -0.15 6.82 -1.12
N PHE A 67 0.64 7.52 -1.92
CA PHE A 67 1.87 8.17 -1.47
C PHE A 67 1.60 9.11 -0.28
N SER A 68 0.52 9.89 -0.35
CA SER A 68 0.10 10.84 0.68
C SER A 68 -0.32 10.21 2.01
N SER A 69 -0.50 8.88 2.06
CA SER A 69 -0.79 8.16 3.31
C SER A 69 0.45 8.06 4.21
N TYR A 70 1.64 8.32 3.67
CA TYR A 70 2.91 8.22 4.38
C TYR A 70 3.78 9.46 4.21
N PHE A 71 3.82 10.02 3.00
CA PHE A 71 4.70 11.12 2.64
C PHE A 71 3.93 12.44 2.59
N HIS A 72 3.90 13.12 3.73
CA HIS A 72 3.40 14.49 3.87
C HIS A 72 4.49 15.48 3.48
N THR A 73 4.55 15.84 2.19
CA THR A 73 5.67 16.61 1.62
C THR A 73 5.89 17.96 2.30
N GLU A 74 4.84 18.60 2.80
CA GLU A 74 4.85 19.84 3.58
C GLU A 74 5.75 19.76 4.82
N GLU A 75 5.90 18.58 5.43
CA GLU A 75 6.66 18.38 6.66
C GLU A 75 8.17 18.16 6.43
N PHE A 76 8.60 18.12 5.16
CA PHE A 76 10.01 17.97 4.79
C PHE A 76 10.71 19.32 4.79
N THR A 77 11.86 19.37 5.46
CA THR A 77 12.76 20.51 5.57
C THR A 77 14.16 20.10 5.19
N LYS A 78 15.06 21.07 5.00
CA LYS A 78 16.45 20.79 4.63
C LYS A 78 17.17 19.91 5.66
N SER A 79 16.88 20.07 6.95
CA SER A 79 17.57 19.37 8.04
C SER A 79 17.04 17.96 8.30
N ASN A 80 15.79 17.66 7.96
CA ASN A 80 15.16 16.36 8.26
C ASN A 80 14.95 15.47 7.03
N PHE A 81 15.23 15.97 5.82
CA PHE A 81 14.74 15.34 4.59
C PHE A 81 15.11 13.87 4.44
N ILE A 82 16.41 13.58 4.51
CA ILE A 82 16.96 12.24 4.29
C ILE A 82 16.51 11.28 5.40
N GLU A 83 16.67 11.70 6.65
CA GLU A 83 16.25 10.91 7.82
C GLU A 83 14.76 10.59 7.78
N LYS A 84 13.93 11.56 7.37
CA LYS A 84 12.49 11.38 7.24
C LYS A 84 12.11 10.43 6.10
N CYS A 85 12.76 10.52 4.93
CA CYS A 85 12.59 9.55 3.85
C CYS A 85 12.92 8.13 4.34
N ILE A 86 14.03 7.97 5.06
CA ILE A 86 14.44 6.68 5.64
C ILE A 86 13.37 6.20 6.61
N ALA A 87 13.03 7.01 7.62
CA ALA A 87 12.08 6.64 8.67
C ALA A 87 10.70 6.25 8.11
N ILE A 88 10.19 6.98 7.11
CA ILE A 88 8.91 6.66 6.48
C ILE A 88 8.98 5.31 5.74
N GLY A 89 10.00 5.08 4.91
CA GLY A 89 10.10 3.79 4.21
C GLY A 89 10.34 2.62 5.16
N LEU A 90 11.11 2.80 6.24
CA LEU A 90 11.26 1.77 7.28
C LEU A 90 9.92 1.45 7.96
N LYS A 91 9.11 2.47 8.25
CA LYS A 91 7.77 2.30 8.79
C LYS A 91 6.87 1.52 7.83
N ILE A 92 6.85 1.86 6.54
CA ILE A 92 6.09 1.13 5.51
C ILE A 92 6.52 -0.34 5.46
N ILE A 93 7.83 -0.61 5.46
CA ILE A 93 8.40 -1.96 5.45
C ILE A 93 7.95 -2.75 6.69
N ASP A 94 7.97 -2.13 7.87
CA ASP A 94 7.56 -2.79 9.12
C ASP A 94 6.05 -3.05 9.16
N GLU A 95 5.23 -2.08 8.74
CA GLU A 95 3.77 -2.25 8.67
C GLU A 95 3.38 -3.38 7.72
N GLN A 96 4.00 -3.44 6.54
CA GLN A 96 3.75 -4.50 5.58
C GLN A 96 4.30 -5.86 6.04
N ARG A 97 5.39 -5.89 6.82
CA ARG A 97 5.87 -7.12 7.46
C ARG A 97 4.89 -7.63 8.53
N ASN A 98 4.25 -6.71 9.25
CA ASN A 98 3.31 -7.04 10.32
C ASN A 98 1.91 -7.41 9.81
N ASP A 99 1.60 -7.14 8.53
CA ASP A 99 0.39 -7.60 7.85
C ASP A 99 0.70 -8.73 6.85
N PRO A 100 0.60 -10.01 7.25
CA PRO A 100 0.88 -11.13 6.36
C PRO A 100 -0.17 -11.33 5.26
N TYR A 101 -1.27 -10.56 5.28
CA TYR A 101 -2.39 -10.71 4.36
C TYR A 101 -2.31 -9.73 3.19
N PHE A 102 -1.76 -8.52 3.41
CA PHE A 102 -1.76 -7.41 2.44
C PHE A 102 -1.38 -7.81 1.03
N ASN A 103 -0.19 -8.38 0.85
CA ASN A 103 0.30 -8.74 -0.47
C ASN A 103 -0.53 -9.85 -1.12
N ARG A 104 -1.04 -10.82 -0.36
CA ARG A 104 -1.88 -11.89 -0.90
C ARG A 104 -3.21 -11.34 -1.40
N VAL A 105 -3.81 -10.43 -0.64
CA VAL A 105 -5.05 -9.76 -1.05
C VAL A 105 -4.80 -8.86 -2.26
N LEU A 106 -3.71 -8.10 -2.27
CA LEU A 106 -3.34 -7.27 -3.41
C LEU A 106 -3.17 -8.11 -4.70
N GLN A 107 -2.53 -9.28 -4.60
CA GLN A 107 -2.38 -10.20 -5.73
C GLN A 107 -3.73 -10.69 -6.29
N GLU A 108 -4.72 -10.96 -5.43
CA GLU A 108 -6.08 -11.29 -5.88
C GLU A 108 -6.71 -10.13 -6.68
N TYR A 109 -6.51 -8.88 -6.26
CA TYR A 109 -6.99 -7.72 -7.00
C TYR A 109 -6.22 -7.47 -8.31
N VAL A 110 -4.91 -7.73 -8.33
CA VAL A 110 -4.12 -7.71 -9.57
C VAL A 110 -4.67 -8.75 -10.55
N LEU A 111 -4.97 -9.96 -10.07
CA LEU A 111 -5.60 -11.00 -10.90
C LEU A 111 -6.98 -10.56 -11.40
N LEU A 112 -7.82 -9.96 -10.56
CA LEU A 112 -9.12 -9.42 -10.97
C LEU A 112 -8.99 -8.32 -12.03
N SER A 113 -7.96 -7.47 -11.92
CA SER A 113 -7.72 -6.37 -12.87
C SER A 113 -7.46 -6.85 -14.30
N SER A 114 -6.93 -8.07 -14.48
CA SER A 114 -6.73 -8.66 -15.80
C SER A 114 -8.03 -8.92 -16.56
N ARG A 115 -9.17 -8.97 -15.84
CA ARG A 115 -10.49 -9.32 -16.38
C ARG A 115 -11.55 -8.23 -16.18
N ASN A 116 -11.25 -7.20 -15.38
CA ASN A 116 -12.19 -6.14 -15.07
C ASN A 116 -11.50 -4.77 -15.11
N LYS A 117 -11.99 -3.92 -16.03
CA LYS A 117 -11.45 -2.59 -16.33
C LYS A 117 -11.44 -1.65 -15.12
N MET A 118 -12.47 -1.71 -14.26
CA MET A 118 -12.54 -0.83 -13.09
C MET A 118 -11.36 -1.06 -12.13
N TYR A 119 -11.05 -2.31 -11.80
CA TYR A 119 -9.91 -2.63 -10.94
C TYR A 119 -8.59 -2.26 -11.61
N LYS A 120 -8.47 -2.48 -12.93
CA LYS A 120 -7.30 -2.08 -13.72
C LYS A 120 -7.06 -0.57 -13.68
N ASP A 121 -8.08 0.22 -14.00
CA ASP A 121 -7.97 1.68 -14.03
C ASP A 121 -7.58 2.22 -12.65
N ARG A 122 -8.19 1.69 -11.59
CA ARG A 122 -7.90 2.09 -10.21
C ARG A 122 -6.49 1.72 -9.76
N LEU A 123 -5.98 0.53 -10.11
CA LEU A 123 -4.57 0.18 -9.86
C LEU A 123 -3.62 1.11 -10.62
N LEU A 124 -3.95 1.45 -11.87
CA LEU A 124 -3.16 2.41 -12.67
C LEU A 124 -3.17 3.81 -12.05
N THR A 125 -4.32 4.25 -11.52
CA THR A 125 -4.42 5.52 -10.80
C THR A 125 -3.51 5.51 -9.57
N VAL A 126 -3.59 4.47 -8.73
CA VAL A 126 -2.72 4.35 -7.54
C VAL A 126 -1.25 4.36 -7.93
N GLN A 127 -0.85 3.59 -8.95
CA GLN A 127 0.53 3.54 -9.41
C GLN A 127 1.02 4.91 -9.92
N THR A 128 0.18 5.61 -10.67
CA THR A 128 0.51 6.92 -11.24
C THR A 128 0.63 7.99 -10.15
N GLU A 129 -0.32 8.01 -9.21
CA GLU A 129 -0.28 8.89 -8.03
C GLU A 129 0.95 8.61 -7.17
N TYR A 130 1.30 7.34 -6.98
CA TYR A 130 2.46 6.94 -6.19
C TYR A 130 3.78 7.43 -6.83
N LEU A 131 3.98 7.19 -8.12
CA LEU A 131 5.15 7.66 -8.87
C LEU A 131 5.25 9.19 -8.86
N HIS A 132 4.13 9.88 -9.10
CA HIS A 132 4.09 11.34 -9.10
C HIS A 132 4.39 11.93 -7.72
N GLY A 133 3.95 11.28 -6.63
CA GLY A 133 4.29 11.70 -5.28
C GLY A 133 5.80 11.74 -5.03
N PHE A 134 6.54 10.72 -5.49
CA PHE A 134 8.00 10.72 -5.42
C PHE A 134 8.65 11.79 -6.30
N GLU A 135 8.07 12.11 -7.45
CA GLU A 135 8.54 13.24 -8.29
C GLU A 135 8.44 14.56 -7.52
N VAL A 136 7.27 14.84 -6.94
CA VAL A 136 7.03 16.04 -6.12
C VAL A 136 8.00 16.10 -4.94
N LEU A 137 8.25 14.96 -4.28
CA LEU A 137 9.21 14.86 -3.18
C LEU A 137 10.63 15.26 -3.62
N LEU A 138 11.13 14.72 -4.74
CA LEU A 138 12.47 15.05 -5.21
C LEU A 138 12.59 16.46 -5.82
N ILE A 139 11.50 17.00 -6.38
CA ILE A 139 11.44 18.43 -6.76
C ILE A 139 11.64 19.29 -5.50
N LYS A 140 10.91 19.00 -4.41
CA LYS A 140 11.09 19.72 -3.14
C LYS A 140 12.51 19.58 -2.59
N ALA A 141 13.12 18.40 -2.71
CA ALA A 141 14.52 18.22 -2.32
C ALA A 141 15.48 19.09 -3.13
N ASN A 142 15.21 19.25 -4.43
CA ASN A 142 16.00 20.13 -5.30
C ASN A 142 15.83 21.61 -4.94
N GLU A 143 14.60 22.05 -4.66
CA GLU A 143 14.31 23.41 -4.15
C GLU A 143 15.04 23.71 -2.83
N LEU A 144 15.14 22.71 -1.95
CA LEU A 144 15.91 22.76 -0.70
C LEU A 144 17.43 22.65 -0.90
N GLN A 145 17.90 22.53 -2.15
CA GLN A 145 19.29 22.39 -2.56
C GLN A 145 19.99 21.16 -1.97
N LEU A 146 19.24 20.07 -1.76
CA LEU A 146 19.77 18.80 -1.27
C LEU A 146 20.25 17.87 -2.39
N ILE A 147 19.72 18.06 -3.60
CA ILE A 147 20.02 17.23 -4.77
C ILE A 147 20.12 18.12 -6.02
N GLU A 148 20.96 17.73 -6.97
CA GLU A 148 21.03 18.39 -8.28
C GLU A 148 19.81 18.08 -9.16
N ASN A 149 19.44 19.04 -10.02
CA ASN A 149 18.35 18.87 -10.98
C ASN A 149 18.80 18.05 -12.21
N LYS A 150 19.26 16.82 -11.97
CA LYS A 150 19.66 15.87 -13.02
C LYS A 150 18.93 14.55 -12.81
N ASN A 151 18.14 14.17 -13.82
CA ASN A 151 17.37 12.92 -13.84
C ASN A 151 16.41 12.76 -12.64
N LEU A 152 15.82 13.85 -12.13
CA LEU A 152 14.98 13.82 -10.93
C LEU A 152 13.82 12.84 -11.05
N VAL A 153 13.11 12.83 -12.19
CA VAL A 153 12.00 11.89 -12.44
C VAL A 153 12.47 10.44 -12.36
N SER A 154 13.57 10.10 -13.02
CA SER A 154 14.11 8.73 -12.97
C SER A 154 14.55 8.33 -11.56
N LYS A 155 15.19 9.24 -10.81
CA LYS A 155 15.57 8.99 -9.41
C LYS A 155 14.34 8.81 -8.51
N ALA A 156 13.29 9.58 -8.73
CA ALA A 156 12.03 9.48 -8.00
C ALA A 156 11.37 8.12 -8.25
N HIS A 157 11.26 7.72 -9.51
CA HIS A 157 10.71 6.42 -9.89
C HIS A 157 11.58 5.27 -9.37
N MET A 158 12.90 5.42 -9.30
CA MET A 158 13.77 4.43 -8.67
C MET A 158 13.41 4.22 -7.20
N LEU A 159 13.22 5.27 -6.40
CA LEU A 159 12.78 5.13 -5.01
C LEU A 159 11.42 4.44 -4.91
N ALA A 160 10.45 4.90 -5.71
CA ALA A 160 9.11 4.34 -5.73
C ALA A 160 9.15 2.83 -6.02
N LEU A 161 9.87 2.43 -7.08
CA LEU A 161 9.98 1.03 -7.49
C LEU A 161 10.78 0.18 -6.50
N VAL A 162 11.83 0.70 -5.88
CA VAL A 162 12.56 -0.02 -4.82
C VAL A 162 11.60 -0.33 -3.67
N LEU A 163 10.87 0.67 -3.18
CA LEU A 163 9.97 0.49 -2.03
C LEU A 163 8.80 -0.46 -2.36
N ASP A 164 8.22 -0.33 -3.56
CA ASP A 164 7.18 -1.24 -4.06
C ASP A 164 7.68 -2.70 -4.17
N ASN A 165 8.89 -2.90 -4.71
CA ASN A 165 9.47 -4.24 -4.86
C ASN A 165 9.84 -4.87 -3.52
N ILE A 166 10.34 -4.09 -2.55
CA ILE A 166 10.59 -4.57 -1.19
C ILE A 166 9.31 -5.25 -0.65
N GLY A 167 8.17 -4.58 -0.77
CA GLY A 167 6.88 -5.11 -0.38
C GLY A 167 6.56 -6.47 -0.99
N ASN A 168 6.74 -6.60 -2.31
CA ASN A 168 6.44 -7.82 -3.05
C ASN A 168 7.32 -9.02 -2.65
N PHE A 169 8.61 -8.80 -2.42
CA PHE A 169 9.56 -9.89 -2.17
C PHE A 169 9.71 -10.26 -0.70
N MET A 170 9.30 -9.40 0.25
CA MET A 170 9.34 -9.71 1.68
C MET A 170 8.63 -11.01 2.07
N MET A 171 7.64 -11.45 1.29
CA MET A 171 6.95 -12.73 1.51
C MET A 171 7.75 -13.96 1.07
N ILE A 172 8.75 -13.79 0.21
CA ILE A 172 9.47 -14.89 -0.46
C ILE A 172 10.80 -15.16 0.26
N ASP A 173 11.57 -14.12 0.56
CA ASP A 173 12.88 -14.27 1.19
C ASP A 173 13.06 -13.36 2.40
N ALA A 174 12.84 -13.92 3.58
CA ALA A 174 13.02 -13.22 4.84
C ALA A 174 14.49 -12.91 5.20
N LYS A 175 15.48 -13.43 4.45
CA LYS A 175 16.91 -13.23 4.72
C LYS A 175 17.46 -11.94 4.13
N ILE A 176 16.75 -11.33 3.19
CA ILE A 176 17.17 -10.06 2.58
C ILE A 176 16.97 -8.92 3.59
N ASP A 177 18.00 -8.08 3.74
CA ASP A 177 17.92 -6.87 4.57
C ASP A 177 17.26 -5.73 3.78
N TYR A 178 15.94 -5.81 3.66
CA TYR A 178 15.13 -4.81 2.97
C TYR A 178 15.23 -3.40 3.59
N LYS A 179 15.48 -3.31 4.90
CA LYS A 179 15.68 -2.04 5.60
C LYS A 179 16.97 -1.38 5.11
N GLN A 180 18.06 -2.15 5.05
CA GLN A 180 19.32 -1.64 4.51
C GLN A 180 19.18 -1.26 3.03
N ILE A 181 18.49 -2.06 2.21
CA ILE A 181 18.24 -1.72 0.80
C ILE A 181 17.55 -0.36 0.66
N TRP A 182 16.54 -0.07 1.48
CA TRP A 182 15.86 1.22 1.47
C TRP A 182 16.79 2.36 1.90
N ILE A 183 17.55 2.18 2.98
CA ILE A 183 18.53 3.16 3.47
C ILE A 183 19.55 3.50 2.38
N GLU A 184 20.12 2.48 1.72
CA GLU A 184 21.06 2.66 0.62
C GLU A 184 20.43 3.37 -0.57
N ALA A 185 19.21 3.00 -0.96
CA ALA A 185 18.51 3.63 -2.08
C ALA A 185 18.29 5.13 -1.86
N VAL A 186 17.90 5.52 -0.64
CA VAL A 186 17.74 6.94 -0.28
C VAL A 186 19.09 7.65 -0.28
N ASN A 187 20.09 7.13 0.43
CA ASN A 187 21.40 7.80 0.56
C ASN A 187 22.07 8.01 -0.81
N ASN A 188 22.09 6.99 -1.67
CA ASN A 188 22.71 7.05 -3.00
C ASN A 188 22.10 8.13 -3.92
N ILE A 189 20.87 8.55 -3.68
CA ILE A 189 20.21 9.61 -4.46
C ILE A 189 20.69 11.00 -4.06
N PHE A 190 21.00 11.18 -2.78
CA PHE A 190 21.46 12.45 -2.19
C PHE A 190 22.98 12.56 -2.11
N GLU A 191 23.71 11.47 -2.32
CA GLU A 191 25.17 11.51 -2.46
C GLU A 191 25.58 12.39 -3.63
N ARG A 192 26.41 13.39 -3.34
CA ARG A 192 27.10 14.16 -4.37
C ARG A 192 28.17 13.26 -4.96
N ARG A 193 27.91 12.71 -6.14
CA ARG A 193 28.99 12.16 -6.97
C ARG A 193 29.83 13.35 -7.43
N GLY A 194 30.95 13.57 -6.73
CA GLY A 194 31.96 14.57 -7.09
C GLY A 194 32.58 14.32 -8.45
#